data_AF-A0A2V9JVD5-F1
#
_entry.id   AF-A0A2V9JVD5-F1
#
_cell.length_a   1.000
_cell.length_b   1.000
_cell.length_c   1.000
_cell.angle_alpha   90.00
_cell.angle_beta   90.00
_cell.angle_gamma   90.00
#
_symmetry.space_group_name_H-M   'P 1'
#
loop_
_entity.id
_entity.type
_entity.pdbx_description
1 polymer ?
#
loop_
_entity_poly.entity_id
_entity_poly.type
_entity_poly.pdbx_seq_one_letter_code
_entity_poly.pdbx_strand_id
1 'polypeptide(L)'
;MKPYFRSPGDGRLRPQIPAHALLWALLIGHVLRQYAFHAVEALVRSPARRWLGVSAAFGDDALGYFTERLNPASTRAALAATLRRAKRNKAFDDSRFIGLAVDGTTVGRTSAAACPLCRPWRNAAGQVAGCRHHFTLISVVGTGLSLPFDVEPYGPGDSEYAAGQRLLRRAVGNLGVRFADYLVVDGEFATAPFLQAVGALGLHVVARLKANLPALLEAAQRRFRSQPPPTTFWDGPDRVEVWDADDFDPWETLRWETVRVIFYRQHPPQGNVIEAFWLTDFPTRRVSSRSLYRMAKSRWEIENQGFNDAKNRHGLQHICRHHANSLLVGWLLTLLALTIERLYRLRYLHRGTHRVRTAIELVRLLWLSLARPSFTDTS
;
A
#
# COMPACT_ATOMS: atom_id res chain seq x y z
N MET A 1 2.64 18.92 0.86
CA MET A 1 4.04 18.57 1.19
C MET A 1 4.82 19.72 1.84
N LYS A 2 4.82 20.97 1.32
CA LYS A 2 5.59 22.09 1.93
C LYS A 2 5.42 22.24 3.45
N PRO A 3 4.21 22.18 4.04
CA PRO A 3 4.04 22.26 5.49
C PRO A 3 4.71 21.10 6.26
N TYR A 4 4.65 19.88 5.71
CA TYR A 4 5.26 18.69 6.30
C TYR A 4 6.79 18.81 6.36
N PHE A 5 7.43 19.30 5.29
CA PHE A 5 8.88 19.52 5.32
C PHE A 5 9.30 20.60 6.33
N ARG A 6 8.49 21.64 6.54
CA ARG A 6 8.78 22.68 7.53
C ARG A 6 8.62 22.19 8.97
N SER A 7 7.60 21.39 9.23
CA SER A 7 7.31 20.84 10.55
C SER A 7 7.01 19.35 10.46
N PRO A 8 8.04 18.49 10.35
CA PRO A 8 7.84 17.06 10.16
C PRO A 8 7.49 16.33 11.47
N GLY A 9 7.42 17.05 12.60
CA GLY A 9 7.21 16.47 13.93
C GLY A 9 8.50 15.93 14.54
N ASP A 10 9.59 16.69 14.46
CA ASP A 10 10.88 16.32 15.04
C ASP A 10 10.82 16.36 16.58
N GLY A 11 10.94 15.20 17.21
CA GLY A 11 10.96 15.05 18.68
C GLY A 11 12.36 14.97 19.28
N ARG A 12 13.43 15.25 18.52
CA ARG A 12 14.81 15.23 19.05
C ARG A 12 15.03 16.32 20.08
N LEU A 13 15.79 15.99 21.12
CA LEU A 13 16.34 16.97 22.07
C LEU A 13 17.64 17.55 21.49
N ARG A 14 17.75 18.88 21.46
CA ARG A 14 18.95 19.64 21.02
C ARG A 14 19.47 19.21 19.62
N PRO A 15 18.65 19.32 18.55
CA PRO A 15 19.09 18.94 17.21
C PRO A 15 20.12 19.92 16.64
N GLN A 16 21.27 19.41 16.19
CA GLN A 16 22.28 20.21 15.48
C GLN A 16 21.98 20.35 13.98
N ILE A 17 21.37 19.32 13.38
CA ILE A 17 21.01 19.29 11.96
C ILE A 17 19.50 19.53 11.82
N PRO A 18 19.05 20.47 10.97
CA PRO A 18 17.63 20.74 10.77
C PRO A 18 16.83 19.51 10.32
N ALA A 19 15.65 19.32 10.89
CA ALA A 19 14.77 18.19 10.58
C ALA A 19 14.43 18.05 9.10
N HIS A 20 14.20 19.19 8.43
CA HIS A 20 13.85 19.20 7.01
C HIS A 20 14.96 18.63 6.12
N ALA A 21 16.23 18.84 6.50
CA ALA A 21 17.38 18.33 5.77
C ALA A 21 17.46 16.80 5.88
N LEU A 22 17.29 16.26 7.09
CA LEU A 22 17.28 14.80 7.32
C LEU A 22 16.09 14.12 6.65
N LEU A 23 14.88 14.70 6.79
CA LEU A 23 13.68 14.18 6.13
C LEU A 23 13.83 14.18 4.61
N TRP A 24 14.32 15.28 4.03
CA TRP A 24 14.53 15.38 2.60
C TRP A 24 15.56 14.37 2.11
N ALA A 25 16.67 14.21 2.82
CA ALA A 25 17.70 13.22 2.50
C ALA A 25 17.16 11.78 2.52
N LEU A 26 16.34 11.43 3.52
CA LEU A 26 15.68 10.11 3.55
C LEU A 26 14.73 9.93 2.37
N LEU A 27 13.89 10.92 2.06
CA LEU A 27 12.93 10.82 0.96
C LEU A 27 13.61 10.75 -0.41
N ILE A 28 14.59 11.61 -0.68
CA ILE A 28 15.32 11.56 -1.95
C ILE A 28 16.16 10.28 -2.04
N GLY A 29 16.71 9.79 -0.93
CA GLY A 29 17.36 8.48 -0.83
C GLY A 29 16.43 7.36 -1.29
N HIS A 30 15.21 7.27 -0.74
CA HIS A 30 14.22 6.27 -1.18
C HIS A 30 13.84 6.42 -2.67
N VAL A 31 13.70 7.64 -3.19
CA VAL A 31 13.42 7.89 -4.61
C VAL A 31 14.59 7.43 -5.50
N LEU A 32 15.84 7.60 -5.05
CA LEU A 32 17.06 7.14 -5.72
C LEU A 32 17.36 5.65 -5.47
N ARG A 33 16.51 4.96 -4.71
CA ARG A 33 16.69 3.57 -4.23
C ARG A 33 17.95 3.37 -3.36
N GLN A 34 18.36 4.41 -2.63
CA GLN A 34 19.36 4.38 -1.56
C GLN A 34 18.63 4.49 -0.20
N TYR A 35 18.18 3.34 0.31
CA TYR A 35 17.32 3.28 1.50
C TYR A 35 18.09 3.00 2.80
N ALA A 36 19.30 2.45 2.74
CA ALA A 36 20.15 2.25 3.92
C ALA A 36 20.65 3.61 4.46
N PHE A 37 20.71 3.79 5.78
CA PHE A 37 21.18 5.06 6.35
C PHE A 37 22.63 5.37 5.96
N HIS A 38 23.52 4.37 5.95
CA HIS A 38 24.89 4.55 5.45
C HIS A 38 24.94 4.92 3.95
N ALA A 39 23.99 4.46 3.14
CA ALA A 39 23.94 4.86 1.73
C ALA A 39 23.51 6.33 1.57
N VAL A 40 22.56 6.78 2.38
CA VAL A 40 22.16 8.20 2.45
C VAL A 40 23.31 9.05 2.97
N GLU A 41 24.01 8.60 4.01
CA GLU A 41 25.24 9.23 4.53
C GLU A 41 26.28 9.41 3.42
N ALA A 42 26.59 8.34 2.67
CA ALA A 42 27.56 8.39 1.58
C ALA A 42 27.16 9.44 0.52
N LEU A 43 25.87 9.51 0.17
CA LEU A 43 25.35 10.52 -0.75
C LEU A 43 25.55 11.95 -0.23
N VAL A 44 25.16 12.24 1.02
CA VAL A 44 25.25 13.60 1.58
C VAL A 44 26.67 14.01 1.93
N ARG A 45 27.61 13.07 2.05
CA ARG A 45 29.05 13.34 2.20
C ARG A 45 29.80 13.45 0.87
N SER A 46 29.15 13.16 -0.25
CA SER A 46 29.71 13.28 -1.58
C SER A 46 29.44 14.64 -2.24
N PRO A 47 30.10 14.98 -3.36
CA PRO A 47 29.77 16.16 -4.16
C PRO A 47 28.31 16.19 -4.65
N ALA A 48 27.62 15.04 -4.71
CA ALA A 48 26.21 14.98 -5.09
C ALA A 48 25.28 15.72 -4.11
N ARG A 49 25.72 15.96 -2.86
CA ARG A 49 24.93 16.69 -1.83
C ARG A 49 24.32 17.99 -2.36
N ARG A 50 25.10 18.78 -3.11
CA ARG A 50 24.66 20.06 -3.66
C ARG A 50 23.46 19.88 -4.60
N TRP A 51 23.50 18.84 -5.43
CA TRP A 51 22.47 18.51 -6.41
C TRP A 51 21.27 17.81 -5.77
N LEU A 52 21.48 17.15 -4.64
CA LEU A 52 20.41 16.61 -3.81
C LEU A 52 19.62 17.71 -3.09
N GLY A 53 20.11 18.95 -3.01
CA GLY A 53 19.45 20.03 -2.26
C GLY A 53 19.44 19.78 -0.75
N VAL A 54 20.43 19.05 -0.23
CA VAL A 54 20.60 18.81 1.21
C VAL A 54 21.62 19.82 1.75
N SER A 55 21.24 20.59 2.76
CA SER A 55 22.03 21.74 3.23
C SER A 55 23.27 21.37 4.06
N ALA A 56 23.32 20.18 4.65
CA ALA A 56 24.41 19.74 5.53
C ALA A 56 24.81 18.29 5.26
N ALA A 57 26.08 17.96 5.46
CA ALA A 57 26.53 16.58 5.60
C ALA A 57 26.28 16.10 7.04
N PHE A 58 26.07 14.79 7.21
CA PHE A 58 25.82 14.16 8.51
C PHE A 58 26.13 12.67 8.46
N GLY A 59 26.15 12.00 9.62
CA GLY A 59 26.28 10.54 9.73
C GLY A 59 24.94 9.81 9.77
N ASP A 60 24.98 8.49 9.62
CA ASP A 60 23.82 7.61 9.76
C ASP A 60 23.22 7.66 11.19
N ASP A 61 24.05 7.91 12.19
CA ASP A 61 23.67 8.15 13.58
C ASP A 61 22.64 9.27 13.73
N ALA A 62 22.80 10.37 12.99
CA ALA A 62 21.84 11.48 12.95
C ALA A 62 20.48 11.04 12.39
N LEU A 63 20.47 10.14 11.39
CA LEU A 63 19.25 9.57 10.83
C LEU A 63 18.58 8.60 11.82
N GLY A 64 19.37 7.79 12.53
CA GLY A 64 18.89 6.95 13.62
C GLY A 64 18.23 7.78 14.72
N TYR A 65 18.95 8.76 15.26
CA TYR A 65 18.45 9.65 16.32
C TYR A 65 17.16 10.37 15.92
N PHE A 66 17.08 10.81 14.66
CA PHE A 66 15.90 11.46 14.08
C PHE A 66 14.71 10.53 13.93
N THR A 67 14.87 9.39 13.28
CA THR A 67 13.76 8.46 13.00
C THR A 67 13.23 7.75 14.24
N GLU A 68 14.06 7.57 15.28
CA GLU A 68 13.59 7.11 16.60
C GLU A 68 12.59 8.06 17.26
N ARG A 69 12.64 9.36 16.93
CA ARG A 69 11.89 10.44 17.61
C ARG A 69 10.97 11.23 16.70
N LEU A 70 10.91 10.91 15.41
CA LEU A 70 10.01 11.55 14.46
C LEU A 70 8.57 11.11 14.74
N ASN A 71 7.65 12.05 14.89
CA ASN A 71 6.23 11.76 15.08
C ASN A 71 5.62 11.15 13.78
N PRO A 72 5.20 9.87 13.79
CA PRO A 72 4.64 9.21 12.61
C PRO A 72 3.33 9.84 12.10
N ALA A 73 2.58 10.51 12.99
CA ALA A 73 1.31 11.15 12.62
C ALA A 73 1.50 12.24 11.55
N SER A 74 2.61 12.98 11.60
CA SER A 74 2.95 13.99 10.60
C SER A 74 3.14 13.38 9.21
N THR A 75 3.85 12.26 9.11
CA THR A 75 4.06 11.54 7.85
C THR A 75 2.76 10.97 7.30
N ARG A 76 1.91 10.37 8.17
CA ARG A 76 0.57 9.90 7.79
C ARG A 76 -0.31 11.02 7.27
N ALA A 77 -0.32 12.17 7.95
CA ALA A 77 -1.06 13.35 7.52
C ALA A 77 -0.55 13.88 6.16
N ALA A 78 0.77 13.84 5.94
CA ALA A 78 1.38 14.22 4.66
C ALA A 78 0.97 13.27 3.52
N LEU A 79 0.98 11.96 3.75
CA LEU A 79 0.51 10.93 2.82
C LEU A 79 -0.97 11.15 2.46
N ALA A 80 -1.84 11.30 3.45
CA ALA A 80 -3.26 11.56 3.23
C ALA A 80 -3.51 12.90 2.51
N ALA A 81 -2.74 13.95 2.82
CA ALA A 81 -2.83 15.22 2.12
C ALA A 81 -2.39 15.11 0.65
N THR A 82 -1.37 14.31 0.36
CA THR A 82 -0.91 14.01 -1.01
C THR A 82 -1.99 13.28 -1.79
N LEU A 83 -2.63 12.27 -1.21
CA LEU A 83 -3.74 11.55 -1.85
C LEU A 83 -4.96 12.44 -2.08
N ARG A 84 -5.38 13.23 -1.09
CA ARG A 84 -6.47 14.20 -1.26
C ARG A 84 -6.17 15.21 -2.37
N ARG A 85 -4.90 15.65 -2.49
CA ARG A 85 -4.46 16.51 -3.58
C ARG A 85 -4.49 15.79 -4.92
N ALA A 86 -4.06 14.52 -4.99
CA ALA A 86 -4.15 13.70 -6.19
C ALA A 86 -5.60 13.57 -6.69
N LYS A 87 -6.54 13.26 -5.78
CA LYS A 87 -7.98 13.22 -6.10
C LYS A 87 -8.50 14.57 -6.62
N ARG A 88 -8.20 15.68 -5.93
CA ARG A 88 -8.58 17.03 -6.39
C ARG A 88 -7.98 17.40 -7.75
N ASN A 89 -6.79 16.90 -8.05
CA ASN A 89 -6.10 17.09 -9.31
C ASN A 89 -6.50 16.05 -10.37
N LYS A 90 -7.58 15.29 -10.15
CA LYS A 90 -8.16 14.38 -11.13
C LYS A 90 -7.25 13.20 -11.52
N ALA A 91 -6.34 12.81 -10.63
CA ALA A 91 -5.40 11.70 -10.88
C ALA A 91 -6.08 10.33 -11.05
N PHE A 92 -7.36 10.22 -10.66
CA PHE A 92 -8.16 8.99 -10.70
C PHE A 92 -9.37 9.08 -11.64
N ASP A 93 -9.52 10.16 -12.42
CA ASP A 93 -10.76 10.45 -13.18
C ASP A 93 -11.05 9.44 -14.31
N ASP A 94 -10.05 8.67 -14.76
CA ASP A 94 -10.23 7.56 -15.70
C ASP A 94 -10.98 6.36 -15.07
N SER A 95 -11.33 6.43 -13.78
CA SER A 95 -11.97 5.36 -13.03
C SER A 95 -13.21 5.86 -12.34
N ARG A 96 -14.33 5.16 -12.56
CA ARG A 96 -15.63 5.49 -11.96
C ARG A 96 -15.64 5.33 -10.44
N PHE A 97 -14.84 4.41 -9.90
CA PHE A 97 -14.77 4.07 -8.49
C PHE A 97 -13.31 4.08 -8.03
N ILE A 98 -13.08 4.53 -6.80
CA ILE A 98 -11.78 4.51 -6.13
C ILE A 98 -11.83 3.43 -5.05
N GLY A 99 -10.98 2.42 -5.18
CA GLY A 99 -10.86 1.35 -4.21
C GLY A 99 -9.78 1.60 -3.16
N LEU A 100 -9.96 1.01 -1.99
CA LEU A 100 -8.91 0.77 -1.02
C LEU A 100 -8.67 -0.74 -0.92
N ALA A 101 -7.43 -1.16 -0.69
CA ALA A 101 -7.10 -2.54 -0.34
C ALA A 101 -6.36 -2.57 0.99
N VAL A 102 -6.70 -3.52 1.85
CA VAL A 102 -5.99 -3.82 3.10
C VAL A 102 -5.50 -5.26 3.06
N ASP A 103 -4.24 -5.45 3.40
CA ASP A 103 -3.61 -6.77 3.47
C ASP A 103 -2.40 -6.72 4.40
N GLY A 104 -2.01 -7.86 4.96
CA GLY A 104 -0.84 -7.99 5.82
C GLY A 104 0.39 -8.50 5.12
N THR A 105 1.54 -8.23 5.73
CA THR A 105 2.80 -8.77 5.23
C THR A 105 3.83 -8.93 6.34
N THR A 106 4.83 -9.76 6.05
CA THR A 106 6.02 -9.93 6.88
C THR A 106 7.23 -9.28 6.22
N VAL A 107 8.00 -8.52 7.00
CA VAL A 107 9.23 -7.85 6.58
C VAL A 107 10.32 -8.01 7.63
N GLY A 108 11.56 -7.75 7.24
CA GLY A 108 12.70 -7.75 8.15
C GLY A 108 13.07 -9.16 8.60
N ARG A 109 14.37 -9.38 8.77
CA ARG A 109 14.88 -10.56 9.47
C ARG A 109 16.02 -10.10 10.37
N THR A 110 15.94 -10.47 11.64
CA THR A 110 17.01 -10.22 12.61
C THR A 110 17.35 -11.51 13.33
N SER A 111 18.60 -11.64 13.78
CA SER A 111 19.05 -12.79 14.56
C SER A 111 18.46 -12.80 15.97
N ALA A 112 18.21 -11.63 16.55
CA ALA A 112 17.65 -11.47 17.88
C ALA A 112 16.49 -10.45 17.91
N ALA A 113 15.66 -10.55 18.96
CA ALA A 113 14.63 -9.56 19.27
C ALA A 113 15.29 -8.30 19.86
N ALA A 114 14.92 -7.12 19.36
CA ALA A 114 15.41 -5.84 19.89
C ALA A 114 14.32 -4.77 20.04
N CYS A 115 13.06 -5.10 19.70
CA CYS A 115 11.93 -4.20 19.92
C CYS A 115 10.62 -4.97 20.16
N PRO A 116 9.56 -4.30 20.67
CA PRO A 116 8.28 -4.94 20.97
C PRO A 116 7.54 -5.54 19.76
N LEU A 117 7.94 -5.16 18.54
CA LEU A 117 7.33 -5.64 17.29
C LEU A 117 7.98 -6.92 16.76
N CYS A 118 9.08 -7.39 17.36
CA CYS A 118 9.76 -8.61 16.94
C CYS A 118 8.88 -9.83 17.21
N ARG A 119 8.60 -10.62 16.16
CA ARG A 119 7.97 -11.94 16.28
C ARG A 119 8.97 -13.03 15.92
N PRO A 120 9.16 -14.06 16.76
CA PRO A 120 10.06 -15.16 16.44
C PRO A 120 9.52 -15.95 15.25
N TRP A 121 10.41 -16.40 14.37
CA TRP A 121 10.09 -17.37 13.33
C TRP A 121 10.90 -18.64 13.56
N ARG A 122 10.28 -19.79 13.29
CA ARG A 122 10.91 -21.10 13.48
C ARG A 122 11.40 -21.66 12.15
N ASN A 123 12.55 -22.35 12.17
CA ASN A 123 13.05 -23.12 11.03
C ASN A 123 12.24 -24.42 10.86
N ALA A 124 12.60 -25.22 9.84
CA ALA A 124 11.95 -26.50 9.58
C ALA A 124 12.06 -27.52 10.74
N ALA A 125 13.11 -27.39 11.58
CA ALA A 125 13.30 -28.19 12.78
C ALA A 125 12.53 -27.66 14.01
N GLY A 126 11.68 -26.63 13.84
CA GLY A 126 10.90 -26.04 14.92
C GLY A 126 11.71 -25.13 15.87
N GLN A 127 12.99 -24.87 15.61
CA GLN A 127 13.83 -24.01 16.44
C GLN A 127 13.66 -22.54 16.06
N VAL A 128 13.71 -21.62 17.03
CA VAL A 128 13.66 -20.18 16.75
C VAL A 128 14.92 -19.77 15.99
N ALA A 129 14.75 -19.34 14.74
CA ALA A 129 15.85 -18.98 13.84
C ALA A 129 16.10 -17.46 13.78
N GLY A 130 15.26 -16.68 14.44
CA GLY A 130 15.38 -15.23 14.53
C GLY A 130 14.02 -14.56 14.67
N CYS A 131 13.97 -13.26 14.42
CA CYS A 131 12.76 -12.46 14.49
C CYS A 131 12.43 -11.79 13.14
N ARG A 132 11.15 -11.49 12.95
CA ARG A 132 10.60 -10.69 11.84
C ARG A 132 9.63 -9.65 12.37
N HIS A 133 9.22 -8.73 11.52
CA HIS A 133 8.21 -7.73 11.81
C HIS A 133 7.02 -7.91 10.90
N HIS A 134 5.83 -7.64 11.44
CA HIS A 134 4.58 -7.79 10.73
C HIS A 134 3.82 -6.48 10.74
N PHE A 135 3.17 -6.15 9.61
CA PHE A 135 2.27 -5.01 9.53
C PHE A 135 1.18 -5.25 8.49
N THR A 136 0.06 -4.55 8.65
CA THR A 136 -0.91 -4.34 7.58
C THR A 136 -0.60 -3.06 6.82
N LEU A 137 -0.91 -3.05 5.54
CA LEU A 137 -0.76 -1.90 4.65
C LEU A 137 -2.10 -1.57 4.01
N ILE A 138 -2.32 -0.29 3.75
CA ILE A 138 -3.47 0.17 2.98
C ILE A 138 -3.01 0.94 1.74
N SER A 139 -3.66 0.64 0.61
CA SER A 139 -3.37 1.26 -0.69
C SER A 139 -4.64 1.68 -1.39
N VAL A 140 -4.56 2.79 -2.14
CA VAL A 140 -5.52 3.06 -3.22
C VAL A 140 -5.32 2.01 -4.31
N VAL A 141 -6.41 1.47 -4.85
CA VAL A 141 -6.44 0.42 -5.90
C VAL A 141 -7.63 0.63 -6.84
N GLY A 142 -7.65 -0.10 -7.96
CA GLY A 142 -8.79 -0.11 -8.89
C GLY A 142 -8.88 1.10 -9.80
N THR A 143 -7.91 2.01 -9.72
CA THR A 143 -7.86 3.26 -10.51
C THR A 143 -6.80 3.26 -11.62
N GLY A 144 -6.17 2.10 -11.88
CA GLY A 144 -4.95 2.01 -12.69
C GLY A 144 -3.74 2.73 -12.08
N LEU A 145 -3.82 3.12 -10.80
CA LEU A 145 -2.78 3.82 -10.07
C LEU A 145 -2.78 3.37 -8.60
N SER A 146 -1.94 2.38 -8.28
CA SER A 146 -1.79 1.89 -6.93
C SER A 146 -0.93 2.84 -6.08
N LEU A 147 -1.50 3.37 -5.00
CA LEU A 147 -0.81 4.30 -4.10
C LEU A 147 -0.90 3.82 -2.64
N PRO A 148 0.14 3.16 -2.11
CA PRO A 148 0.19 2.76 -0.71
C PRO A 148 0.44 3.97 0.19
N PHE A 149 -0.27 4.10 1.32
CA PHE A 149 -0.26 5.38 2.07
C PHE A 149 -0.36 5.30 3.60
N ASP A 150 -0.54 4.12 4.19
CA ASP A 150 -0.40 3.95 5.64
C ASP A 150 -0.08 2.48 5.96
N VAL A 151 0.51 2.26 7.14
CA VAL A 151 0.78 0.94 7.71
C VAL A 151 0.39 0.88 9.19
N GLU A 152 0.02 -0.32 9.64
CA GLU A 152 -0.20 -0.64 11.04
C GLU A 152 0.63 -1.87 11.43
N PRO A 153 1.75 -1.69 12.15
CA PRO A 153 2.51 -2.81 12.69
C PRO A 153 1.77 -3.49 13.82
N TYR A 154 2.03 -4.78 13.97
CA TYR A 154 1.47 -5.59 15.05
C TYR A 154 2.51 -6.57 15.58
N GLY A 155 2.53 -6.73 16.91
CA GLY A 155 3.51 -7.54 17.63
C GLY A 155 2.96 -8.89 18.12
N PRO A 156 3.68 -9.59 19.00
CA PRO A 156 3.16 -10.73 19.75
C PRO A 156 1.85 -10.38 20.48
N GLY A 157 0.88 -11.29 20.50
CA GLY A 157 -0.45 -11.05 21.10
C GLY A 157 -1.44 -10.26 20.23
N ASP A 158 -1.01 -9.72 19.10
CA ASP A 158 -1.87 -9.01 18.13
C ASP A 158 -1.99 -9.81 16.82
N SER A 159 -2.90 -9.39 15.94
CA SER A 159 -3.22 -10.08 14.69
C SER A 159 -3.32 -9.15 13.49
N GLU A 160 -3.19 -9.72 12.31
CA GLU A 160 -3.41 -9.02 11.04
C GLU A 160 -4.83 -8.42 10.97
N TYR A 161 -5.82 -9.19 11.40
CA TYR A 161 -7.21 -8.77 11.45
C TYR A 161 -7.43 -7.52 12.32
N ALA A 162 -6.92 -7.52 13.56
CA ALA A 162 -7.08 -6.39 14.48
C ALA A 162 -6.30 -5.15 14.01
N ALA A 163 -5.07 -5.35 13.51
CA ALA A 163 -4.27 -4.28 12.92
C ALA A 163 -4.96 -3.67 11.68
N GLY A 164 -5.50 -4.49 10.79
CA GLY A 164 -6.22 -4.06 9.59
C GLY A 164 -7.44 -3.20 9.93
N GLN A 165 -8.17 -3.54 10.99
CA GLN A 165 -9.27 -2.69 11.48
C GLN A 165 -8.82 -1.33 11.98
N ARG A 166 -7.75 -1.27 12.80
CA ARG A 166 -7.20 0.01 13.30
C ARG A 166 -6.68 0.85 12.14
N LEU A 167 -5.99 0.21 11.19
CA LEU A 167 -5.48 0.85 9.99
C LEU A 167 -6.60 1.48 9.16
N LEU A 168 -7.65 0.71 8.86
CA LEU A 168 -8.77 1.19 8.04
C LEU A 168 -9.46 2.41 8.66
N ARG A 169 -9.79 2.35 9.96
CA ARG A 169 -10.45 3.46 10.67
C ARG A 169 -9.59 4.73 10.61
N ARG A 170 -8.28 4.61 10.89
CA ARG A 170 -7.34 5.74 10.83
C ARG A 170 -7.21 6.28 9.40
N ALA A 171 -7.08 5.41 8.41
CA ALA A 171 -6.92 5.78 7.02
C ALA A 171 -8.14 6.55 6.48
N VAL A 172 -9.35 6.05 6.72
CA VAL A 172 -10.59 6.74 6.34
C VAL A 172 -10.74 8.06 7.10
N GLY A 173 -10.42 8.09 8.40
CA GLY A 173 -10.42 9.33 9.18
C GLY A 173 -9.48 10.40 8.61
N ASN A 174 -8.30 10.01 8.13
CA ASN A 174 -7.33 10.93 7.53
C ASN A 174 -7.69 11.38 6.11
N LEU A 175 -8.34 10.52 5.32
CA LEU A 175 -8.73 10.81 3.93
C LEU A 175 -10.09 11.52 3.81
N GLY A 176 -11.02 11.21 4.70
CA GLY A 176 -12.42 11.57 4.66
C GLY A 176 -13.29 10.49 4.00
N VAL A 177 -14.52 10.33 4.51
CA VAL A 177 -15.48 9.25 4.13
C VAL A 177 -15.88 9.23 2.65
N ARG A 178 -15.67 10.34 1.90
CA ARG A 178 -15.97 10.43 0.45
C ARG A 178 -14.73 10.25 -0.42
N PHE A 179 -13.61 9.82 0.14
CA PHE A 179 -12.38 9.66 -0.64
C PHE A 179 -12.44 8.41 -1.54
N ALA A 180 -12.89 7.28 -1.00
CA ALA A 180 -13.00 6.00 -1.72
C ALA A 180 -14.44 5.52 -1.70
N ASP A 181 -14.76 4.60 -2.62
CA ASP A 181 -16.09 4.03 -2.80
C ASP A 181 -16.20 2.61 -2.23
N TYR A 182 -15.08 1.88 -2.20
CA TYR A 182 -15.05 0.51 -1.71
C TYR A 182 -13.73 0.10 -1.07
N LEU A 183 -13.80 -0.98 -0.31
CA LEU A 183 -12.66 -1.70 0.27
C LEU A 183 -12.63 -3.13 -0.27
N VAL A 184 -11.48 -3.57 -0.79
CA VAL A 184 -11.23 -4.96 -1.19
C VAL A 184 -10.27 -5.66 -0.22
N VAL A 185 -10.62 -6.86 0.25
CA VAL A 185 -9.88 -7.61 1.29
C VAL A 185 -9.88 -9.12 1.06
N ASP A 186 -9.01 -9.85 1.76
CA ASP A 186 -9.02 -11.32 1.75
C ASP A 186 -10.19 -11.89 2.57
N GLY A 187 -10.35 -13.21 2.51
CA GLY A 187 -11.43 -13.92 3.16
C GLY A 187 -11.31 -13.92 4.68
N GLU A 188 -10.10 -13.77 5.24
CA GLU A 188 -9.93 -13.63 6.69
C GLU A 188 -10.70 -12.41 7.25
N PHE A 189 -10.91 -11.38 6.45
CA PHE A 189 -11.69 -10.20 6.82
C PHE A 189 -13.20 -10.36 6.61
N ALA A 190 -13.66 -11.44 5.96
CA ALA A 190 -15.08 -11.71 5.69
C ALA A 190 -15.81 -12.19 6.96
N THR A 191 -15.91 -11.28 7.94
CA THR A 191 -16.58 -11.50 9.23
C THR A 191 -17.63 -10.41 9.42
N ALA A 192 -18.79 -10.75 9.98
CA ALA A 192 -19.87 -9.77 10.13
C ALA A 192 -19.46 -8.46 10.84
N PRO A 193 -18.68 -8.48 11.95
CA PRO A 193 -18.23 -7.26 12.60
C PRO A 193 -17.36 -6.38 11.70
N PHE A 194 -16.47 -6.99 10.90
CA PHE A 194 -15.63 -6.24 9.97
C PHE A 194 -16.45 -5.63 8.84
N LEU A 195 -17.32 -6.42 8.20
CA LEU A 195 -18.15 -5.96 7.08
C LEU A 195 -19.06 -4.80 7.50
N GLN A 196 -19.65 -4.87 8.70
CA GLN A 196 -20.46 -3.79 9.27
C GLN A 196 -19.62 -2.55 9.58
N ALA A 197 -18.40 -2.72 10.12
CA ALA A 197 -17.50 -1.60 10.38
C ALA A 197 -17.07 -0.89 9.09
N VAL A 198 -16.90 -1.62 7.97
CA VAL A 198 -16.63 -1.04 6.65
C VAL A 198 -17.80 -0.20 6.17
N GLY A 199 -19.04 -0.73 6.26
CA GLY A 199 -20.26 0.01 5.92
C GLY A 199 -20.43 1.29 6.75
N ALA A 200 -20.13 1.23 8.05
CA ALA A 200 -20.18 2.39 8.94
C ALA A 200 -19.15 3.49 8.58
N LEU A 201 -18.09 3.13 7.84
CA LEU A 201 -17.10 4.07 7.30
C LEU A 201 -17.51 4.67 5.94
N GLY A 202 -18.69 4.30 5.42
CA GLY A 202 -19.22 4.79 4.15
C GLY A 202 -18.64 4.09 2.91
N LEU A 203 -18.05 2.90 3.10
CA LEU A 203 -17.46 2.10 2.02
C LEU A 203 -18.31 0.86 1.77
N HIS A 204 -18.42 0.45 0.51
CA HIS A 204 -18.84 -0.91 0.17
C HIS A 204 -17.67 -1.89 0.33
N VAL A 205 -17.93 -3.15 0.61
CA VAL A 205 -16.92 -4.19 0.72
C VAL A 205 -16.88 -5.06 -0.53
N VAL A 206 -15.70 -5.53 -0.90
CA VAL A 206 -15.49 -6.63 -1.84
C VAL A 206 -14.53 -7.61 -1.16
N ALA A 207 -15.06 -8.64 -0.52
CA ALA A 207 -14.27 -9.58 0.27
C ALA A 207 -14.16 -10.92 -0.45
N ARG A 208 -12.99 -11.53 -0.38
CA ARG A 208 -12.79 -12.87 -0.94
C ARG A 208 -13.65 -13.88 -0.18
N LEU A 209 -14.41 -14.72 -0.89
CA LEU A 209 -15.22 -15.77 -0.26
C LEU A 209 -14.40 -17.07 -0.24
N LYS A 210 -14.10 -17.57 0.96
CA LYS A 210 -13.32 -18.80 1.23
C LYS A 210 -14.09 -19.70 2.20
N ALA A 211 -13.47 -20.82 2.59
CA ALA A 211 -14.03 -21.82 3.49
C ALA A 211 -14.34 -21.32 4.92
N ASN A 212 -13.97 -20.08 5.27
CA ASN A 212 -14.36 -19.46 6.53
C ASN A 212 -15.85 -19.07 6.58
N LEU A 213 -16.55 -19.10 5.44
CA LEU A 213 -18.00 -18.96 5.33
C LEU A 213 -18.57 -20.17 4.54
N PRO A 214 -18.55 -21.38 5.12
CA PRO A 214 -18.78 -22.62 4.39
C PRO A 214 -20.18 -22.69 3.77
N ALA A 215 -21.24 -22.36 4.52
CA ALA A 215 -22.62 -22.42 4.03
C ALA A 215 -22.86 -21.51 2.81
N LEU A 216 -22.37 -20.26 2.86
CA LEU A 216 -22.47 -19.32 1.75
C LEU A 216 -21.65 -19.79 0.53
N LEU A 217 -20.43 -20.29 0.77
CA LEU A 217 -19.58 -20.80 -0.30
C LEU A 217 -20.20 -22.02 -0.98
N GLU A 218 -20.73 -22.97 -0.23
CA GLU A 218 -21.41 -24.16 -0.76
C GLU A 218 -22.66 -23.80 -1.54
N ALA A 219 -23.49 -22.87 -1.03
CA ALA A 219 -24.67 -22.38 -1.74
C ALA A 219 -24.29 -21.73 -3.08
N ALA A 220 -23.27 -20.85 -3.06
CA ALA A 220 -22.77 -20.20 -4.26
C ALA A 220 -22.17 -21.19 -5.27
N GLN A 221 -21.39 -22.18 -4.79
CA GLN A 221 -20.83 -23.22 -5.65
C GLN A 221 -21.93 -24.06 -6.30
N ARG A 222 -22.94 -24.49 -5.55
CA ARG A 222 -24.08 -25.27 -6.06
C ARG A 222 -24.84 -24.50 -7.13
N ARG A 223 -25.14 -23.22 -6.89
CA ARG A 223 -25.88 -22.36 -7.84
C ARG A 223 -25.05 -22.06 -9.09
N PHE A 224 -23.81 -21.60 -8.93
CA PHE A 224 -23.04 -21.13 -10.08
C PHE A 224 -22.46 -22.26 -10.93
N ARG A 225 -22.10 -23.41 -10.34
CA ARG A 225 -21.57 -24.55 -11.11
C ARG A 225 -22.63 -25.34 -11.86
N SER A 226 -23.91 -25.16 -11.54
CA SER A 226 -25.03 -25.81 -12.23
C SER A 226 -25.56 -25.02 -13.42
N GLN A 227 -25.03 -23.82 -13.69
CA GLN A 227 -25.54 -22.92 -14.72
C GLN A 227 -24.42 -22.47 -15.67
N PRO A 228 -24.71 -22.25 -16.97
CA PRO A 228 -23.73 -21.62 -17.88
C PRO A 228 -23.42 -20.19 -17.44
N PRO A 229 -22.22 -19.64 -17.76
CA PRO A 229 -21.85 -18.29 -17.36
C PRO A 229 -22.74 -17.24 -18.03
N PRO A 230 -23.47 -16.41 -17.26
CA PRO A 230 -24.31 -15.36 -17.83
C PRO A 230 -23.51 -14.27 -18.55
N THR A 231 -22.24 -14.07 -18.18
CA THR A 231 -21.38 -13.03 -18.75
C THR A 231 -20.02 -13.62 -19.11
N THR A 232 -19.58 -13.36 -20.34
CA THR A 232 -18.24 -13.70 -20.82
C THR A 232 -17.60 -12.49 -21.49
N PHE A 233 -16.32 -12.23 -21.24
CA PHE A 233 -15.56 -11.16 -21.90
C PHE A 233 -14.05 -11.48 -21.91
N TRP A 234 -13.28 -10.66 -22.63
CA TRP A 234 -11.82 -10.71 -22.61
C TRP A 234 -11.23 -9.66 -21.64
N ASP A 235 -10.24 -10.08 -20.87
CA ASP A 235 -9.42 -9.24 -20.00
C ASP A 235 -7.95 -9.39 -20.40
N GLY A 236 -7.47 -8.48 -21.25
CA GLY A 236 -6.24 -8.70 -21.99
C GLY A 236 -6.35 -9.96 -22.85
N PRO A 237 -5.38 -10.90 -22.77
CA PRO A 237 -5.42 -12.14 -23.54
C PRO A 237 -6.28 -13.24 -22.86
N ASP A 238 -6.81 -12.99 -21.66
CA ASP A 238 -7.52 -14.01 -20.89
C ASP A 238 -9.01 -13.97 -21.19
N ARG A 239 -9.61 -15.14 -21.45
CA ARG A 239 -11.08 -15.27 -21.52
C ARG A 239 -11.62 -15.37 -20.09
N VAL A 240 -12.62 -14.56 -19.76
CA VAL A 240 -13.22 -14.49 -18.42
C VAL A 240 -14.70 -14.82 -18.50
N GLU A 241 -15.13 -15.78 -17.69
CA GLU A 241 -16.53 -16.16 -17.47
C GLU A 241 -16.93 -15.72 -16.06
N VAL A 242 -18.12 -15.12 -15.91
CA VAL A 242 -18.58 -14.54 -14.65
C VAL A 242 -20.02 -14.95 -14.34
N TRP A 243 -20.25 -15.36 -13.10
CA TRP A 243 -21.55 -15.58 -12.46
C TRP A 243 -21.72 -14.59 -11.32
N ASP A 244 -22.94 -14.09 -11.14
CA ASP A 244 -23.24 -13.00 -10.21
C ASP A 244 -24.69 -13.11 -9.77
N ALA A 245 -24.95 -13.10 -8.47
CA ALA A 245 -26.29 -13.07 -7.90
C ALA A 245 -26.29 -12.31 -6.57
N ASP A 246 -27.34 -11.53 -6.31
CA ASP A 246 -27.47 -10.57 -5.22
C ASP A 246 -28.50 -10.92 -4.15
N ASP A 247 -28.92 -12.18 -4.12
CA ASP A 247 -30.03 -12.72 -3.34
C ASP A 247 -29.60 -13.88 -2.43
N PHE A 248 -28.31 -14.01 -2.08
CA PHE A 248 -27.88 -15.02 -1.11
C PHE A 248 -28.21 -14.59 0.33
N ASP A 249 -28.53 -15.58 1.16
CA ASP A 249 -28.83 -15.34 2.57
C ASP A 249 -27.61 -14.80 3.33
N PRO A 250 -27.78 -13.75 4.16
CA PRO A 250 -26.78 -13.38 5.14
C PRO A 250 -26.64 -14.48 6.21
N TRP A 251 -25.48 -14.56 6.86
CA TRP A 251 -25.32 -15.40 8.04
C TRP A 251 -25.74 -14.65 9.31
N GLU A 252 -26.05 -15.38 10.39
CA GLU A 252 -26.80 -14.89 11.57
C GLU A 252 -26.30 -13.56 12.17
N THR A 253 -25.01 -13.28 12.11
CA THR A 253 -24.42 -12.07 12.71
C THR A 253 -24.33 -10.89 11.74
N LEU A 254 -24.56 -11.10 10.44
CA LEU A 254 -24.47 -10.08 9.40
C LEU A 254 -25.82 -9.38 9.17
N ARG A 255 -25.90 -8.11 9.54
CA ARG A 255 -27.10 -7.26 9.34
C ARG A 255 -27.17 -6.67 7.93
N TRP A 256 -27.18 -7.52 6.91
CA TRP A 256 -27.55 -7.16 5.54
C TRP A 256 -28.86 -7.84 5.18
N GLU A 257 -29.60 -7.30 4.21
CA GLU A 257 -30.82 -7.95 3.70
C GLU A 257 -30.45 -9.18 2.86
N THR A 258 -29.50 -9.01 1.95
CA THR A 258 -28.93 -10.08 1.13
C THR A 258 -27.42 -9.91 0.98
N VAL A 259 -26.75 -10.97 0.57
CA VAL A 259 -25.34 -10.97 0.18
C VAL A 259 -25.24 -11.14 -1.33
N ARG A 260 -24.52 -10.25 -2.00
CA ARG A 260 -24.15 -10.45 -3.40
C ARG A 260 -22.87 -11.24 -3.52
N VAL A 261 -22.90 -12.31 -4.30
CA VAL A 261 -21.74 -13.17 -4.57
C VAL A 261 -21.43 -13.17 -6.05
N ILE A 262 -20.15 -12.99 -6.36
CA ILE A 262 -19.60 -13.12 -7.72
C ILE A 262 -18.63 -14.30 -7.76
N PHE A 263 -18.71 -15.08 -8.82
CA PHE A 263 -17.74 -16.11 -9.17
C PHE A 263 -17.19 -15.84 -10.56
N TYR A 264 -15.87 -15.97 -10.73
CA TYR A 264 -15.27 -15.93 -12.05
C TYR A 264 -14.36 -17.12 -12.33
N ARG A 265 -14.30 -17.49 -13.61
CA ARG A 265 -13.26 -18.33 -14.21
C ARG A 265 -12.46 -17.50 -15.19
N GLN A 266 -11.16 -17.41 -14.99
CA GLN A 266 -10.24 -16.77 -15.90
C GLN A 266 -9.41 -17.86 -16.57
N HIS A 267 -9.36 -17.82 -17.90
CA HIS A 267 -8.64 -18.77 -18.75
C HIS A 267 -7.46 -18.04 -19.40
N PRO A 268 -6.26 -18.08 -18.77
CA PRO A 268 -5.05 -17.63 -19.41
C PRO A 268 -4.77 -18.47 -20.67
N PRO A 269 -4.16 -17.90 -21.73
CA PRO A 269 -3.74 -18.67 -22.91
C PRO A 269 -2.77 -19.81 -22.56
N GLN A 270 -1.97 -19.61 -21.52
CA GLN A 270 -1.00 -20.56 -20.99
C GLN A 270 -1.11 -20.60 -19.47
N GLY A 271 -1.28 -21.78 -18.90
CA GLY A 271 -1.38 -21.99 -17.45
C GLY A 271 -2.75 -22.52 -17.01
N ASN A 272 -2.95 -22.56 -15.70
CA ASN A 272 -4.15 -23.14 -15.11
C ASN A 272 -5.29 -22.12 -15.06
N VAL A 273 -6.52 -22.63 -15.20
CA VAL A 273 -7.74 -21.83 -14.98
C VAL A 273 -7.74 -21.29 -13.55
N ILE A 274 -8.02 -20.00 -13.41
CA ILE A 274 -8.10 -19.32 -12.11
C ILE A 274 -9.57 -19.18 -11.74
N GLU A 275 -9.96 -19.81 -10.63
CA GLU A 275 -11.32 -19.79 -10.09
C GLU A 275 -11.43 -18.94 -8.83
N ALA A 276 -12.54 -18.21 -8.72
CA ALA A 276 -12.63 -17.22 -7.66
C ALA A 276 -14.02 -16.74 -7.27
N PHE A 277 -14.40 -17.00 -6.00
CA PHE A 277 -15.59 -16.45 -5.35
C PHE A 277 -15.30 -15.21 -4.51
N TRP A 278 -16.21 -14.24 -4.53
CA TRP A 278 -16.15 -13.01 -3.73
C TRP A 278 -17.56 -12.61 -3.30
N LEU A 279 -17.66 -11.89 -2.18
CA LEU A 279 -18.91 -11.32 -1.67
C LEU A 279 -18.84 -9.79 -1.59
N THR A 280 -20.00 -9.14 -1.61
CA THR A 280 -20.13 -7.69 -1.57
C THR A 280 -21.52 -7.24 -1.12
N ASP A 281 -21.63 -6.02 -0.62
CA ASP A 281 -22.88 -5.27 -0.39
C ASP A 281 -23.20 -4.27 -1.52
N PHE A 282 -22.44 -4.29 -2.62
CA PHE A 282 -22.74 -3.44 -3.78
C PHE A 282 -24.04 -3.85 -4.48
N PRO A 283 -25.01 -2.92 -4.66
CA PRO A 283 -26.20 -3.19 -5.44
C PRO A 283 -25.86 -3.46 -6.92
N THR A 284 -26.50 -4.46 -7.52
CA THR A 284 -26.42 -4.79 -8.97
C THR A 284 -26.70 -3.58 -9.85
N ARG A 285 -27.69 -2.76 -9.49
CA ARG A 285 -28.02 -1.49 -10.19
C ARG A 285 -26.89 -0.44 -10.21
N ARG A 286 -25.93 -0.50 -9.27
CA ARG A 286 -24.81 0.47 -9.20
C ARG A 286 -23.55 -0.06 -9.88
N VAL A 287 -23.30 -1.37 -9.79
CA VAL A 287 -22.06 -2.01 -10.24
C VAL A 287 -22.38 -3.26 -11.06
N SER A 288 -22.00 -3.26 -12.34
CA SER A 288 -22.13 -4.42 -13.22
C SER A 288 -21.17 -5.54 -12.84
N SER A 289 -21.47 -6.78 -13.23
CA SER A 289 -20.63 -7.96 -12.94
C SER A 289 -19.19 -7.79 -13.45
N ARG A 290 -19.00 -7.18 -14.63
CA ARG A 290 -17.66 -6.85 -15.17
C ARG A 290 -16.91 -5.84 -14.31
N SER A 291 -17.61 -4.84 -13.77
CA SER A 291 -16.99 -3.85 -12.88
C SER A 291 -16.62 -4.48 -11.54
N LEU A 292 -17.51 -5.32 -10.99
CA LEU A 292 -17.28 -6.05 -9.75
C LEU A 292 -16.11 -7.04 -9.87
N TYR A 293 -15.98 -7.74 -11.01
CA TYR A 293 -14.80 -8.55 -11.33
C TYR A 293 -13.51 -7.72 -11.25
N ARG A 294 -13.48 -6.52 -11.87
CA ARG A 294 -12.31 -5.63 -11.80
C ARG A 294 -12.00 -5.16 -10.37
N MET A 295 -13.03 -4.85 -9.59
CA MET A 295 -12.88 -4.49 -8.16
C MET A 295 -12.27 -5.65 -7.36
N ALA A 296 -12.75 -6.87 -7.56
CA ALA A 296 -12.18 -8.07 -6.93
C ALA A 296 -10.70 -8.27 -7.34
N LYS A 297 -10.38 -8.16 -8.63
CA LYS A 297 -9.01 -8.26 -9.14
C LYS A 297 -8.09 -7.16 -8.61
N SER A 298 -8.62 -5.98 -8.25
CA SER A 298 -7.83 -4.88 -7.69
C SER A 298 -7.16 -5.23 -6.34
N ARG A 299 -7.58 -6.30 -5.65
CA ARG A 299 -6.83 -6.86 -4.50
C ARG A 299 -5.39 -7.17 -4.87
N TRP A 300 -5.14 -7.74 -6.05
CA TRP A 300 -3.78 -8.12 -6.47
C TRP A 300 -2.85 -6.91 -6.63
N GLU A 301 -3.39 -5.69 -6.74
CA GLU A 301 -2.57 -4.48 -6.78
C GLU A 301 -1.80 -4.27 -5.47
N ILE A 302 -2.39 -4.54 -4.29
CA ILE A 302 -1.65 -4.38 -3.03
C ILE A 302 -0.53 -5.40 -2.89
N GLU A 303 -0.72 -6.62 -3.39
CA GLU A 303 0.33 -7.65 -3.36
C GLU A 303 1.47 -7.28 -4.32
N ASN A 304 1.15 -6.95 -5.58
CA ASN A 304 2.14 -6.72 -6.62
C ASN A 304 2.76 -5.32 -6.55
N GLN A 305 1.94 -4.29 -6.48
CA GLN A 305 2.35 -2.88 -6.48
C GLN A 305 2.54 -2.35 -5.06
N GLY A 306 1.94 -2.95 -4.03
CA GLY A 306 2.24 -2.61 -2.64
C GLY A 306 3.48 -3.36 -2.16
N PHE A 307 3.34 -4.66 -1.89
CA PHE A 307 4.39 -5.44 -1.23
C PHE A 307 5.56 -5.82 -2.13
N ASN A 308 5.32 -6.47 -3.27
CA ASN A 308 6.40 -7.00 -4.11
C ASN A 308 7.30 -5.88 -4.63
N ASP A 309 6.71 -4.79 -5.14
CA ASP A 309 7.49 -3.62 -5.59
C ASP A 309 8.26 -2.97 -4.43
N ALA A 310 7.61 -2.72 -3.28
CA ALA A 310 8.26 -2.06 -2.15
C ALA A 310 9.39 -2.91 -1.53
N LYS A 311 9.19 -4.23 -1.41
CA LYS A 311 10.20 -5.16 -0.87
C LYS A 311 11.40 -5.30 -1.80
N ASN A 312 11.15 -5.54 -3.08
CA ASN A 312 12.21 -5.88 -4.04
C ASN A 312 12.93 -4.66 -4.60
N ARG A 313 12.30 -3.48 -4.60
CA ARG A 313 12.86 -2.29 -5.29
C ARG A 313 13.03 -1.05 -4.41
N HIS A 314 12.34 -0.97 -3.26
CA HIS A 314 12.36 0.22 -2.40
C HIS A 314 12.82 -0.06 -0.97
N GLY A 315 13.34 -1.26 -0.71
CA GLY A 315 13.98 -1.59 0.57
C GLY A 315 13.03 -1.78 1.74
N LEU A 316 11.75 -2.09 1.52
CA LEU A 316 10.76 -2.26 2.60
C LEU A 316 11.18 -3.31 3.65
N GLN A 317 12.01 -4.29 3.27
CA GLN A 317 12.54 -5.32 4.17
C GLN A 317 13.82 -4.89 4.92
N HIS A 318 14.46 -3.81 4.49
CA HIS A 318 15.74 -3.38 5.04
C HIS A 318 15.52 -2.64 6.37
N ILE A 319 16.16 -3.12 7.43
CA ILE A 319 16.10 -2.51 8.76
C ILE A 319 17.29 -1.56 8.89
N CYS A 320 17.08 -0.26 8.64
CA CYS A 320 18.14 0.75 8.77
C CYS A 320 18.52 1.00 10.23
N ARG A 321 17.53 0.95 11.13
CA ARG A 321 17.70 1.12 12.57
C ARG A 321 16.63 0.30 13.30
N HIS A 322 17.07 -0.60 14.17
CA HIS A 322 16.17 -1.53 14.86
C HIS A 322 15.54 -0.88 16.10
N HIS A 323 14.60 0.03 15.87
CA HIS A 323 13.77 0.66 16.90
C HIS A 323 12.34 0.76 16.38
N ALA A 324 11.33 0.46 17.20
CA ALA A 324 9.94 0.35 16.75
C ALA A 324 9.43 1.59 16.00
N ASN A 325 9.71 2.80 16.53
CA ASN A 325 9.34 4.04 15.84
C ASN A 325 10.13 4.25 14.54
N SER A 326 11.41 3.89 14.52
CA SER A 326 12.25 4.04 13.33
C SER A 326 11.80 3.11 12.20
N LEU A 327 11.39 1.88 12.53
CA LEU A 327 10.81 0.94 11.57
C LEU A 327 9.53 1.51 10.96
N LEU A 328 8.61 1.99 11.80
CA LEU A 328 7.36 2.60 11.36
C LEU A 328 7.60 3.82 10.46
N VAL A 329 8.48 4.73 10.87
CA VAL A 329 8.86 5.91 10.08
C VAL A 329 9.47 5.48 8.75
N GLY A 330 10.39 4.51 8.74
CA GLY A 330 11.01 3.99 7.51
C GLY A 330 9.98 3.41 6.53
N TRP A 331 9.00 2.65 7.02
CA TRP A 331 7.91 2.14 6.18
C TRP A 331 7.06 3.28 5.62
N LEU A 332 6.65 4.25 6.44
CA LEU A 332 5.86 5.40 5.98
C LEU A 332 6.63 6.28 4.97
N LEU A 333 7.94 6.47 5.14
CA LEU A 333 8.77 7.20 4.18
C LEU A 333 8.94 6.42 2.86
N THR A 334 9.06 5.10 2.93
CA THR A 334 9.01 4.23 1.73
C THR A 334 7.69 4.43 0.97
N LEU A 335 6.55 4.43 1.68
CA LEU A 335 5.23 4.64 1.06
C LEU A 335 5.09 6.04 0.47
N LEU A 336 5.62 7.06 1.15
CA LEU A 336 5.59 8.45 0.67
C LEU A 336 6.44 8.60 -0.60
N ALA A 337 7.63 8.00 -0.63
CA ALA A 337 8.49 7.99 -1.81
C ALA A 337 7.80 7.29 -2.99
N LEU A 338 7.22 6.11 -2.77
CA LEU A 338 6.44 5.38 -3.78
C LEU A 338 5.26 6.20 -4.31
N THR A 339 4.51 6.84 -3.42
CA THR A 339 3.35 7.68 -3.80
C THR A 339 3.78 8.87 -4.66
N ILE A 340 4.84 9.59 -4.25
CA ILE A 340 5.36 10.74 -5.01
C ILE A 340 5.89 10.28 -6.37
N GLU A 341 6.69 9.21 -6.39
CA GLU A 341 7.29 8.63 -7.58
C GLU A 341 6.21 8.25 -8.60
N ARG A 342 5.18 7.52 -8.17
CA ARG A 342 4.09 7.07 -9.05
C ARG A 342 3.25 8.23 -9.56
N LEU A 343 2.89 9.18 -8.70
CA LEU A 343 2.16 10.38 -9.13
C LEU A 343 2.95 11.16 -10.17
N TYR A 344 4.25 11.38 -9.93
CA TYR A 344 5.12 12.07 -10.87
C TYR A 344 5.26 11.33 -12.20
N ARG A 345 5.51 10.01 -12.15
CA ARG A 345 5.81 9.19 -13.33
C ARG A 345 4.59 8.85 -14.17
N LEU A 346 3.45 8.55 -13.53
CA LEU A 346 2.25 7.99 -14.16
C LEU A 346 1.15 9.00 -14.41
N ARG A 347 1.13 10.13 -13.68
CA ARG A 347 0.08 11.16 -13.82
C ARG A 347 0.63 12.54 -14.16
N TYR A 348 1.92 12.75 -13.94
CA TYR A 348 2.63 14.00 -14.20
C TYR A 348 2.05 15.18 -13.38
N LEU A 349 2.91 16.04 -12.83
CA LEU A 349 2.45 17.20 -12.07
C LEU A 349 2.02 18.38 -12.97
N HIS A 350 2.17 18.23 -14.29
CA HIS A 350 1.81 19.21 -15.32
C HIS A 350 1.06 18.54 -16.48
N ARG A 351 0.40 19.30 -17.36
CA ARG A 351 -0.19 18.77 -18.60
C ARG A 351 0.91 18.58 -19.65
N GLY A 352 0.91 17.49 -20.41
CA GLY A 352 1.85 17.28 -21.52
C GLY A 352 1.74 15.90 -22.17
N THR A 353 2.36 15.71 -23.34
CA THR A 353 2.37 14.46 -24.14
C THR A 353 3.60 13.58 -23.88
N HIS A 354 4.25 13.76 -22.73
CA HIS A 354 5.49 13.05 -22.42
C HIS A 354 5.25 11.55 -22.25
N ARG A 355 6.17 10.75 -22.79
CA ARG A 355 6.17 9.30 -22.59
C ARG A 355 6.24 8.95 -21.11
N VAL A 356 5.29 8.14 -20.65
CA VAL A 356 5.32 7.54 -19.30
C VAL A 356 6.59 6.69 -19.19
N ARG A 357 7.43 7.03 -18.23
CA ARG A 357 8.68 6.30 -17.98
C ARG A 357 8.41 5.05 -17.15
N THR A 358 9.25 4.04 -17.32
CA THR A 358 9.37 2.96 -16.36
C THR A 358 10.03 3.48 -15.08
N ALA A 359 9.82 2.79 -13.96
CA ALA A 359 10.41 3.18 -12.68
C ALA A 359 11.95 3.21 -12.74
N ILE A 360 12.58 2.28 -13.48
CA ILE A 360 14.04 2.22 -13.59
C ILE A 360 14.61 3.34 -14.47
N GLU A 361 13.93 3.72 -15.56
CA GLU A 361 14.34 4.86 -16.38
C GLU A 361 14.32 6.16 -15.58
N LEU A 362 13.28 6.37 -14.75
CA LEU A 362 13.22 7.54 -13.87
C LEU A 362 14.39 7.57 -12.88
N VAL A 363 14.66 6.46 -12.19
CA VAL A 363 15.79 6.37 -11.24
C VAL A 363 17.12 6.64 -11.92
N ARG A 364 17.37 6.06 -13.10
CA ARG A 364 18.61 6.30 -13.86
C ARG A 364 18.77 7.76 -14.26
N LEU A 365 17.69 8.41 -14.72
CA LEU A 365 17.70 9.82 -15.06
C LEU A 365 18.00 10.71 -13.85
N LEU A 366 17.43 10.39 -12.68
CA LEU A 366 17.72 11.12 -11.45
C LEU A 366 19.19 10.96 -11.06
N TRP A 367 19.76 9.75 -11.14
CA TRP A 367 21.19 9.53 -10.90
C TRP A 367 22.08 10.33 -11.86
N LEU A 368 21.79 10.31 -13.15
CA LEU A 368 22.52 11.10 -14.14
C LEU A 368 22.43 12.62 -13.87
N SER A 369 21.32 13.09 -13.30
CA SER A 369 21.17 14.50 -12.93
C SER A 369 22.09 14.92 -11.77
N LEU A 370 22.47 13.98 -10.89
CA LEU A 370 23.41 14.22 -9.78
C LEU A 370 24.87 14.27 -10.24
N ALA A 371 25.18 13.70 -11.41
CA ALA A 371 26.53 13.64 -11.99
C ALA A 371 26.89 14.87 -12.83
N ARG A 372 25.99 15.87 -12.98
CA ARG A 372 26.26 17.02 -13.84
C ARG A 372 27.48 17.83 -13.33
N PRO A 373 28.49 18.07 -14.18
CA PRO A 373 29.55 19.02 -13.87
C PRO A 373 28.94 20.38 -13.60
N SER A 374 29.50 21.11 -12.64
CA SER A 374 29.30 22.55 -12.60
C SER A 374 30.02 23.10 -13.82
N PHE A 375 29.28 23.42 -14.89
CA PHE A 375 29.80 24.40 -15.83
C PHE A 375 29.98 25.67 -14.99
N THR A 376 31.23 26.04 -14.75
CA THR A 376 31.58 27.39 -14.35
C THR A 376 31.01 28.30 -15.40
N ASP A 377 30.06 29.12 -14.99
CA ASP A 377 29.57 30.24 -15.77
C ASP A 377 30.78 31.16 -15.97
N THR A 378 31.45 31.05 -17.11
CA THR A 378 32.44 32.04 -17.55
C THR A 378 31.64 33.14 -18.23
N SER A 379 31.17 34.09 -17.44
CA SER A 379 30.71 35.40 -17.89
C SER A 379 31.26 36.45 -16.95
#